data_AF-A0A1J6WSR4-F1
#
_entry.id   AF-A0A1J6WSR4-F1
#
_cell.length_a   1.000
_cell.length_b   1.000
_cell.length_c   1.000
_cell.angle_alpha   90.00
_cell.angle_beta   90.00
_cell.angle_gamma   90.00
#
_symmetry.space_group_name_H-M   'P 1'
#
loop_
_entity.id
_entity.type
_entity.pdbx_description
1 polymer ?
#
loop_
_entity_poly.entity_id
_entity_poly.type
_entity_poly.pdbx_seq_one_letter_code
_entity_poly.pdbx_strand_id
1 'polypeptide(L)'
;MAGNMQSIRKKLIQAFSESNGEFLSGQALAEIAGCSRTAIWKHIEELRKEGFKLEAVRKKGYRIIDTPDSVTENKIRLGLNTKTLGQVIHYEESVPSTQKIAHDLAGSGAVEGTLVIADEQTAGRGRLMREWHSSSGNGIWMSLIMKPHLPPQKAPQFTLITAVAVVQAIEDVTGLQPQIKWPNDILIDGKKVTGILTELQAESDKINSIIIGIGMNVNHSIDHFPDEIRQIATSLSIEKGTRISRSKLVQTVLEKMESLYSLYMKEGFIPIKLLWESYAVSIGKRIRARTINGTIEGTALGITEEGVLKIEDGEGTIHRIYSADIEVNI
;
A
#
# COMPACT_ATOMS: atom_id res chain seq x y z
N MET A 1 1.30 -19.02 25.49
CA MET A 1 2.27 -18.00 25.93
C MET A 1 2.56 -16.96 24.84
N ALA A 2 2.81 -17.36 23.58
CA ALA A 2 3.06 -16.42 22.47
C ALA A 2 1.92 -15.40 22.22
N GLY A 3 0.65 -15.83 22.25
CA GLY A 3 -0.51 -14.93 22.04
C GLY A 3 -0.69 -13.86 23.12
N ASN A 4 -0.30 -14.13 24.37
CA ASN A 4 -0.33 -13.12 25.44
C ASN A 4 0.80 -12.09 25.27
N MET A 5 1.95 -12.55 24.77
CA MET A 5 3.13 -11.72 24.51
C MET A 5 2.91 -10.74 23.33
N GLN A 6 2.26 -11.19 22.25
CA GLN A 6 1.82 -10.33 21.14
C GLN A 6 0.77 -9.30 21.58
N SER A 7 -0.15 -9.68 22.47
CA SER A 7 -1.17 -8.76 23.01
C SER A 7 -0.55 -7.62 23.84
N ILE A 8 0.41 -7.94 24.71
CA ILE A 8 1.15 -6.92 25.49
C ILE A 8 1.93 -5.99 24.56
N ARG A 9 2.68 -6.55 23.59
CA ARG A 9 3.45 -5.79 22.61
C ARG A 9 2.58 -4.76 21.88
N LYS A 10 1.41 -5.18 21.40
CA LYS A 10 0.45 -4.32 20.69
C LYS A 10 0.02 -3.14 21.55
N LYS A 11 -0.36 -3.38 22.82
CA LYS A 11 -0.77 -2.32 23.76
C LYS A 11 0.35 -1.31 24.05
N LEU A 12 1.60 -1.78 24.15
CA LEU A 12 2.74 -0.88 24.37
C LEU A 12 3.01 0.03 23.18
N ILE A 13 3.01 -0.54 21.97
CA ILE A 13 3.17 0.26 20.73
C ILE A 13 2.05 1.29 20.60
N GLN A 14 0.80 0.91 20.89
CA GLN A 14 -0.32 1.83 20.90
C GLN A 14 -0.13 2.96 21.93
N ALA A 15 0.25 2.63 23.17
CA ALA A 15 0.49 3.65 24.20
C ALA A 15 1.59 4.63 23.78
N PHE A 16 2.70 4.15 23.22
CA PHE A 16 3.76 5.02 22.70
C PHE A 16 3.28 5.90 21.54
N SER A 17 2.45 5.36 20.65
CA SER A 17 1.84 6.11 19.55
C SER A 17 0.97 7.26 20.07
N GLU A 18 0.13 7.00 21.08
CA GLU A 18 -0.79 7.99 21.65
C GLU A 18 -0.06 9.05 22.51
N SER A 19 1.13 8.73 23.01
CA SER A 19 1.92 9.65 23.84
C SER A 19 2.58 10.81 23.07
N ASN A 20 2.57 10.80 21.74
CA ASN A 20 3.13 11.86 20.89
C ASN A 20 4.56 12.30 21.27
N GLY A 21 5.40 11.37 21.71
CA GLY A 21 6.77 11.67 22.12
C GLY A 21 6.91 12.23 23.55
N GLU A 22 5.91 12.03 24.40
CA GLU A 22 6.03 12.23 25.85
C GLU A 22 6.57 10.98 26.55
N PHE A 23 6.99 11.14 27.82
CA PHE A 23 7.44 10.02 28.63
C PHE A 23 6.27 9.26 29.23
N LEU A 24 6.28 7.94 29.08
CA LEU A 24 5.36 7.04 29.77
C LEU A 24 6.07 6.34 30.93
N SER A 25 5.54 6.50 32.14
CA SER A 25 6.11 5.84 33.32
C SER A 25 6.03 4.32 33.18
N GLY A 26 7.04 3.61 33.71
CA GLY A 26 7.01 2.14 33.68
C GLY A 26 5.81 1.55 34.44
N GLN A 27 5.25 2.28 35.40
CA GLN A 27 4.02 1.90 36.10
C GLN A 27 2.79 2.07 35.20
N ALA A 28 2.65 3.20 34.51
CA ALA A 28 1.55 3.43 33.57
C ALA A 28 1.56 2.38 32.43
N LEU A 29 2.73 2.08 31.86
CA LEU A 29 2.86 1.02 30.85
C LEU A 29 2.47 -0.35 31.39
N ALA A 30 2.84 -0.66 32.64
CA ALA A 30 2.49 -1.92 33.31
C ALA A 30 0.97 -2.05 33.50
N GLU A 31 0.30 -0.97 33.90
CA GLU A 31 -1.16 -0.90 34.05
C GLU A 31 -1.88 -1.05 32.70
N ILE A 32 -1.45 -0.31 31.68
CA ILE A 32 -2.02 -0.40 30.32
C ILE A 32 -1.88 -1.83 29.75
N ALA A 33 -0.70 -2.42 29.89
CA ALA A 33 -0.44 -3.77 29.39
C ALA A 33 -1.09 -4.87 30.24
N GLY A 34 -1.42 -4.60 31.51
CA GLY A 34 -1.86 -5.60 32.47
C GLY A 34 -0.75 -6.57 32.88
N CYS A 35 0.49 -6.09 33.03
CA CYS A 35 1.66 -6.91 33.36
C CYS A 35 2.59 -6.25 34.39
N SER A 36 3.66 -6.93 34.80
CA SER A 36 4.62 -6.37 35.77
C SER A 36 5.59 -5.37 35.14
N ARG A 37 6.11 -4.43 35.94
CA ARG A 37 7.16 -3.49 35.49
C ARG A 37 8.42 -4.20 34.95
N THR A 38 8.75 -5.37 35.49
CA THR A 38 9.86 -6.20 35.00
C THR A 38 9.55 -6.76 33.61
N ALA A 39 8.29 -7.15 33.34
CA ALA A 39 7.87 -7.57 32.01
C ALA A 39 7.92 -6.41 31.01
N ILE A 40 7.51 -5.20 31.42
CA ILE A 40 7.69 -3.98 30.62
C ILE A 40 9.15 -3.78 30.23
N TRP A 41 10.07 -3.87 31.19
CA TRP A 41 11.49 -3.72 30.91
C TRP A 41 11.98 -4.73 29.85
N LYS A 42 11.62 -6.02 29.97
CA LYS A 42 11.95 -7.04 28.95
C LYS A 42 11.43 -6.66 27.56
N HIS A 43 10.19 -6.20 27.49
CA HIS A 43 9.60 -5.75 26.22
C HIS A 43 10.32 -4.52 25.64
N ILE A 44 10.76 -3.58 26.47
CA ILE A 44 11.53 -2.41 26.03
C ILE A 44 12.89 -2.84 25.45
N GLU A 45 13.58 -3.79 26.10
CA GLU A 45 14.86 -4.30 25.57
C GLU A 45 14.68 -5.05 24.25
N GLU A 46 13.59 -5.78 24.06
CA GLU A 46 13.25 -6.39 22.76
C GLU A 46 13.03 -5.33 21.66
N LEU A 47 12.35 -4.20 21.94
CA LEU A 47 12.24 -3.11 20.96
C LEU A 47 13.60 -2.52 20.61
N ARG A 48 14.51 -2.41 21.58
CA ARG A 48 15.88 -1.95 21.31
C ARG A 48 16.62 -2.92 20.39
N LYS A 49 16.43 -4.23 20.55
CA LYS A 49 16.99 -5.24 19.63
C LYS A 49 16.40 -5.14 18.23
N GLU A 50 15.14 -4.74 18.10
CA GLU A 50 14.50 -4.38 16.82
C GLU A 50 14.91 -2.99 16.30
N GLY A 51 15.89 -2.33 16.94
CA GLY A 51 16.48 -1.06 16.53
C GLY A 51 15.73 0.20 16.98
N PHE A 52 14.61 0.09 17.72
CA PHE A 52 13.99 1.28 18.31
C PHE A 52 14.97 1.97 19.27
N LYS A 53 15.15 3.28 19.13
CA LYS A 53 15.89 4.08 20.10
C LYS A 53 14.90 4.57 21.15
N LEU A 54 15.03 4.03 22.36
CA LEU A 54 14.22 4.43 23.52
C LEU A 54 15.08 5.13 24.57
N GLU A 55 14.69 6.35 24.90
CA GLU A 55 15.22 7.09 26.03
C GLU A 55 14.54 6.61 27.32
N ALA A 56 15.33 6.38 28.37
CA ALA A 56 14.83 5.98 29.69
C ALA A 56 15.33 6.97 30.74
N VAL A 57 14.40 7.68 31.39
CA VAL A 57 14.72 8.70 32.40
C VAL A 57 14.15 8.29 33.75
N ARG A 58 15.00 8.28 34.78
CA ARG A 58 14.61 7.95 36.16
C ARG A 58 13.44 8.84 36.59
N LYS A 59 12.40 8.24 37.19
CA LYS A 59 11.13 8.87 37.61
C LYS A 59 10.21 9.40 36.49
N LYS A 60 10.64 9.45 35.22
CA LYS A 60 9.76 9.80 34.08
C LYS A 60 9.30 8.57 33.29
N GLY A 61 10.18 7.60 33.08
CA GLY A 61 9.88 6.37 32.34
C GLY A 61 10.55 6.32 30.98
N TYR A 62 9.82 5.87 29.96
CA TYR A 62 10.34 5.57 28.62
C TYR A 62 9.70 6.46 27.57
N ARG A 63 10.47 6.75 26.52
CA ARG A 63 10.01 7.44 25.32
C ARG A 63 10.73 6.89 24.09
N ILE A 64 10.02 6.71 22.98
CA ILE A 64 10.65 6.43 21.67
C ILE A 64 11.16 7.76 21.09
N ILE A 65 12.45 7.82 20.77
CA ILE A 65 13.09 9.01 20.19
C ILE A 65 13.44 8.84 18.71
N ASP A 66 13.59 7.61 18.24
CA ASP A 66 13.92 7.31 16.84
C ASP A 66 13.61 5.84 16.51
N THR A 67 13.41 5.55 15.23
CA THR A 67 13.05 4.24 14.71
C THR A 67 13.77 3.97 13.38
N PRO A 68 14.37 2.77 13.17
CA PRO A 68 14.92 2.41 11.88
C PRO A 68 13.83 2.40 10.80
N ASP A 69 14.25 2.68 9.56
CA ASP A 69 13.43 2.51 8.37
C ASP A 69 13.20 1.01 8.10
N SER A 70 12.10 0.47 8.61
CA SER A 70 11.68 -0.91 8.35
C SER A 70 10.16 -1.00 8.22
N VAL A 71 9.70 -2.10 7.62
CA VAL A 71 8.28 -2.40 7.39
C VAL A 71 7.78 -3.50 8.33
N THR A 72 8.38 -3.65 9.50
CA THR A 72 7.96 -4.65 10.49
C THR A 72 6.61 -4.30 11.09
N GLU A 73 5.91 -5.31 11.62
CA GLU A 73 4.61 -5.13 12.29
C GLU A 73 4.65 -4.01 13.34
N ASN A 74 5.63 -4.01 14.24
CA ASN A 74 5.72 -3.00 15.30
C ASN A 74 5.92 -1.59 14.75
N LYS A 75 6.66 -1.42 13.65
CA LYS A 75 6.87 -0.10 13.02
C LYS A 75 5.61 0.40 12.35
N ILE A 76 4.94 -0.45 11.59
CA ILE A 76 3.71 -0.04 10.90
C ILE A 76 2.64 0.29 11.93
N ARG A 77 2.50 -0.49 13.01
CA ARG A 77 1.53 -0.20 14.07
C ARG A 77 1.80 1.08 14.84
N LEU A 78 3.07 1.49 14.98
CA LEU A 78 3.43 2.72 15.68
C LEU A 78 2.99 3.95 14.86
N GLY A 79 1.80 4.47 15.14
CA GLY A 79 1.21 5.61 14.41
C GLY A 79 0.06 5.25 13.47
N LEU A 80 -0.35 3.98 13.40
CA LEU A 80 -1.46 3.54 12.53
C LEU A 80 -2.82 3.81 13.19
N ASN A 81 -3.68 4.59 12.54
CA ASN A 81 -4.97 5.01 13.10
C ASN A 81 -6.20 4.33 12.46
N THR A 82 -5.98 3.34 11.60
CA THR A 82 -7.06 2.57 10.97
C THR A 82 -7.82 1.71 11.98
N LYS A 83 -9.10 1.46 11.72
CA LYS A 83 -9.96 0.60 12.54
C LYS A 83 -9.93 -0.86 12.11
N THR A 84 -9.74 -1.11 10.82
CA THR A 84 -9.80 -2.45 10.21
C THR A 84 -8.51 -2.76 9.45
N LEU A 85 -8.07 -1.87 8.55
CA LEU A 85 -6.95 -2.16 7.64
C LEU A 85 -5.60 -2.16 8.37
N GLY A 86 -4.79 -3.21 8.22
CA GLY A 86 -3.51 -3.34 8.93
C GLY A 86 -3.65 -3.64 10.43
N GLN A 87 -4.85 -4.00 10.91
CA GLN A 87 -5.02 -4.45 12.30
C GLN A 87 -4.45 -5.85 12.54
N VAL A 88 -4.33 -6.65 11.49
CA VAL A 88 -3.53 -7.89 11.44
C VAL A 88 -2.45 -7.68 10.39
N ILE A 89 -1.18 -7.80 10.79
CA ILE A 89 -0.02 -7.64 9.90
C ILE A 89 0.80 -8.92 9.95
N HIS A 90 1.02 -9.50 8.79
CA HIS A 90 1.93 -10.61 8.58
C HIS A 90 3.18 -10.07 7.89
N TYR A 91 4.26 -9.93 8.66
CA TYR A 91 5.55 -9.46 8.16
C TYR A 91 6.47 -10.66 7.90
N GLU A 92 7.15 -10.63 6.77
CA GLU A 92 8.21 -11.57 6.43
C GLU A 92 9.47 -10.82 5.99
N GLU A 93 10.65 -11.36 6.31
CA GLU A 93 11.91 -10.74 5.88
C GLU A 93 12.12 -10.91 4.37
N SER A 94 12.01 -12.14 3.88
CA SER A 94 12.14 -12.48 2.46
C SER A 94 11.19 -13.62 2.08
N VAL A 95 10.43 -13.44 1.00
CA VAL A 95 9.42 -14.41 0.53
C VAL A 95 9.40 -14.51 -0.99
N PRO A 96 8.86 -15.58 -1.60
CA PRO A 96 8.62 -15.58 -3.04
C PRO A 96 7.67 -14.48 -3.48
N SER A 97 6.53 -14.31 -2.79
CA SER A 97 5.58 -13.24 -3.07
C SER A 97 4.62 -13.02 -1.91
N THR A 98 4.36 -11.75 -1.55
CA THR A 98 3.32 -11.39 -0.57
C THR A 98 1.93 -11.75 -1.07
N GLN A 99 1.72 -11.69 -2.37
CA GLN A 99 0.44 -12.00 -3.02
C GLN A 99 0.04 -13.45 -2.76
N LYS A 100 0.99 -14.38 -2.88
CA LYS A 100 0.77 -15.81 -2.62
C LYS A 100 0.38 -16.06 -1.17
N ILE A 101 1.10 -15.47 -0.22
CA ILE A 101 0.79 -15.59 1.21
C ILE A 101 -0.60 -15.02 1.50
N ALA A 102 -0.95 -13.88 0.91
CA ALA A 102 -2.28 -13.28 1.07
C ALA A 102 -3.39 -14.18 0.52
N HIS A 103 -3.16 -14.87 -0.60
CA HIS A 103 -4.08 -15.89 -1.13
C HIS A 103 -4.29 -17.05 -0.16
N ASP A 104 -3.20 -17.61 0.38
CA ASP A 104 -3.25 -18.75 1.30
C ASP A 104 -3.96 -18.37 2.61
N LEU A 105 -3.66 -17.18 3.14
CA LEU A 105 -4.31 -16.62 4.34
C LEU A 105 -5.79 -16.34 4.09
N ALA A 106 -6.15 -15.75 2.95
CA ALA A 106 -7.56 -15.49 2.61
C ALA A 106 -8.37 -16.79 2.51
N GLY A 107 -7.81 -17.82 1.86
CA GLY A 107 -8.41 -19.16 1.78
C GLY A 107 -8.51 -19.88 3.12
N SER A 108 -7.62 -19.55 4.06
CA SER A 108 -7.63 -20.06 5.44
C SER A 108 -8.47 -19.23 6.40
N GLY A 109 -9.26 -18.27 5.90
CA GLY A 109 -10.21 -17.50 6.71
C GLY A 109 -9.65 -16.23 7.36
N ALA A 110 -8.53 -15.69 6.89
CA ALA A 110 -8.00 -14.41 7.38
C ALA A 110 -9.05 -13.29 7.35
N VAL A 111 -9.02 -12.41 8.35
CA VAL A 111 -10.00 -11.32 8.48
C VAL A 111 -9.75 -10.22 7.44
N GLU A 112 -10.80 -9.46 7.11
CA GLU A 112 -10.67 -8.26 6.27
C GLU A 112 -9.66 -7.28 6.88
N GLY A 113 -8.89 -6.63 6.01
CA GLY A 113 -7.84 -5.69 6.41
C GLY A 113 -6.54 -6.36 6.81
N THR A 114 -6.41 -7.69 6.72
CA THR A 114 -5.12 -8.37 6.93
C THR A 114 -4.12 -7.88 5.88
N LEU A 115 -2.99 -7.35 6.36
CA LEU A 115 -1.87 -6.90 5.54
C LEU A 115 -0.78 -7.97 5.55
N VAL A 116 -0.35 -8.41 4.38
CA VAL A 116 0.91 -9.13 4.20
C VAL A 116 1.93 -8.15 3.68
N ILE A 117 3.11 -8.09 4.28
CA ILE A 117 4.19 -7.21 3.84
C ILE A 117 5.54 -7.89 4.00
N ALA A 118 6.45 -7.67 3.05
CA ALA A 118 7.79 -8.22 3.11
C ALA A 118 8.84 -7.14 2.87
N ASP A 119 10.05 -7.34 3.40
CA ASP A 119 11.19 -6.47 3.07
C ASP A 119 11.76 -6.83 1.69
N GLU A 120 11.71 -8.10 1.29
CA GLU A 120 12.13 -8.60 -0.03
C GLU A 120 11.11 -9.57 -0.66
N GLN A 121 10.96 -9.53 -1.99
CA GLN A 121 10.36 -10.65 -2.73
C GLN A 121 11.35 -11.25 -3.74
N THR A 122 11.53 -12.58 -3.68
CA THR A 122 12.44 -13.32 -4.60
C THR A 122 11.77 -13.75 -5.91
N ALA A 123 10.44 -13.66 -5.99
CA ALA A 123 9.66 -13.99 -7.18
C ALA A 123 8.47 -13.02 -7.34
N GLY A 124 8.70 -11.72 -7.11
CA GLY A 124 7.70 -10.67 -7.26
C GLY A 124 7.14 -10.62 -8.68
N ARG A 125 5.81 -10.44 -8.82
CA ARG A 125 5.13 -10.41 -10.11
C ARG A 125 4.18 -9.21 -10.23
N GLY A 126 4.13 -8.64 -11.43
CA GLY A 126 3.09 -7.73 -11.87
C GLY A 126 2.08 -8.43 -12.80
N ARG A 127 1.27 -7.61 -13.49
CA ARG A 127 0.32 -8.09 -14.50
C ARG A 127 1.02 -8.88 -15.61
N LEU A 128 0.29 -9.80 -16.23
CA LEU A 128 0.78 -10.65 -17.33
C LEU A 128 2.08 -11.40 -16.97
N MET A 129 2.24 -11.76 -15.69
CA MET A 129 3.40 -12.49 -15.18
C MET A 129 4.76 -11.79 -15.34
N ARG A 130 4.76 -10.48 -15.66
CA ARG A 130 5.99 -9.67 -15.71
C ARG A 130 6.65 -9.64 -14.33
N GLU A 131 7.96 -9.74 -14.30
CA GLU A 131 8.73 -9.69 -13.05
C GLU A 131 8.62 -8.31 -12.39
N TRP A 132 8.58 -8.29 -11.06
CA TRP A 132 8.64 -7.08 -10.25
C TRP A 132 9.84 -7.14 -9.30
N HIS A 133 10.88 -6.37 -9.61
CA HIS A 133 12.11 -6.33 -8.83
C HIS A 133 11.85 -5.78 -7.42
N SER A 134 12.07 -6.60 -6.40
CA SER A 134 11.63 -6.35 -5.02
C SER A 134 12.77 -6.42 -4.01
N SER A 135 13.76 -5.53 -4.12
CA SER A 135 14.96 -5.58 -3.26
C SER A 135 14.68 -5.22 -1.79
N SER A 136 15.40 -5.90 -0.88
CA SER A 136 15.42 -5.61 0.57
C SER A 136 15.77 -4.13 0.87
N GLY A 137 15.14 -3.56 1.90
CA GLY A 137 15.45 -2.23 2.42
C GLY A 137 15.05 -1.02 1.56
N ASN A 138 14.63 -1.23 0.31
CA ASN A 138 14.45 -0.15 -0.66
C ASN A 138 12.99 0.11 -1.05
N GLY A 139 12.10 -0.89 -0.96
CA GLY A 139 10.71 -0.72 -1.37
C GLY A 139 9.70 -1.14 -0.32
N ILE A 140 8.44 -1.05 -0.73
CA ILE A 140 7.29 -1.59 0.00
C ILE A 140 6.65 -2.63 -0.91
N TRP A 141 6.62 -3.87 -0.43
CA TRP A 141 6.03 -5.00 -1.13
C TRP A 141 4.92 -5.54 -0.23
N MET A 142 3.68 -5.22 -0.54
CA MET A 142 2.56 -5.57 0.33
C MET A 142 1.34 -6.06 -0.43
N SER A 143 0.55 -6.91 0.22
CA SER A 143 -0.72 -7.40 -0.28
C SER A 143 -1.79 -7.24 0.80
N LEU A 144 -2.87 -6.54 0.47
CA LEU A 144 -3.99 -6.26 1.38
C LEU A 144 -5.19 -7.14 1.03
N ILE A 145 -5.74 -7.82 2.04
CA ILE A 145 -6.93 -8.67 1.89
C ILE A 145 -8.18 -7.85 2.22
N MET A 146 -9.07 -7.69 1.23
CA MET A 146 -10.38 -7.03 1.36
C MET A 146 -11.50 -8.07 1.20
N LYS A 147 -12.62 -7.94 1.93
CA LYS A 147 -13.77 -8.86 1.82
C LYS A 147 -15.10 -8.10 1.65
N PRO A 148 -15.21 -7.24 0.63
CA PRO A 148 -16.43 -6.46 0.42
C PRO A 148 -17.60 -7.36 0.03
N HIS A 149 -18.79 -7.05 0.55
CA HIS A 149 -20.04 -7.71 0.17
C HIS A 149 -20.59 -7.09 -1.11
N LEU A 150 -19.93 -7.38 -2.24
CA LEU A 150 -20.21 -6.80 -3.56
C LEU A 150 -20.19 -7.86 -4.66
N PRO A 151 -20.85 -7.61 -5.81
CA PRO A 151 -20.79 -8.52 -6.95
C PRO A 151 -19.40 -8.50 -7.60
N PRO A 152 -18.89 -9.63 -8.14
CA PRO A 152 -17.56 -9.76 -8.75
C PRO A 152 -17.20 -8.69 -9.78
N GLN A 153 -18.19 -8.17 -10.53
CA GLN A 153 -18.00 -7.15 -11.56
C GLN A 153 -17.50 -5.81 -11.01
N LYS A 154 -17.62 -5.57 -9.69
CA LYS A 154 -17.11 -4.38 -9.02
C LYS A 154 -15.65 -4.51 -8.58
N ALA A 155 -15.06 -5.72 -8.60
CA ALA A 155 -13.67 -5.94 -8.18
C ALA A 155 -12.63 -5.04 -8.90
N PRO A 156 -12.74 -4.76 -10.22
CA PRO A 156 -11.78 -3.87 -10.89
C PRO A 156 -11.70 -2.46 -10.30
N GLN A 157 -12.79 -1.97 -9.67
CA GLN A 157 -12.82 -0.65 -9.03
C GLN A 157 -11.84 -0.56 -7.85
N PHE A 158 -11.50 -1.67 -7.19
CA PHE A 158 -10.55 -1.68 -6.09
C PHE A 158 -9.14 -1.29 -6.53
N THR A 159 -8.73 -1.64 -7.76
CA THR A 159 -7.47 -1.16 -8.34
C THR A 159 -7.46 0.38 -8.40
N LEU A 160 -8.59 0.99 -8.76
CA LEU A 160 -8.73 2.44 -8.93
C LEU A 160 -8.81 3.15 -7.56
N ILE A 161 -9.55 2.57 -6.60
CA ILE A 161 -9.58 3.04 -5.20
C ILE A 161 -8.17 3.03 -4.62
N THR A 162 -7.44 1.92 -4.80
CA THR A 162 -6.06 1.80 -4.32
C THR A 162 -5.12 2.78 -5.01
N ALA A 163 -5.28 3.02 -6.31
CA ALA A 163 -4.47 4.01 -7.01
C ALA A 163 -4.67 5.41 -6.40
N VAL A 164 -5.91 5.82 -6.11
CA VAL A 164 -6.22 7.08 -5.41
C VAL A 164 -5.61 7.11 -4.00
N ALA A 165 -5.73 6.01 -3.25
CA ALA A 165 -5.16 5.92 -1.90
C ALA A 165 -3.64 6.12 -1.90
N VAL A 166 -2.95 5.50 -2.87
CA VAL A 166 -1.49 5.57 -2.96
C VAL A 166 -1.01 6.94 -3.42
N VAL A 167 -1.65 7.58 -4.41
CA VAL A 167 -1.25 8.93 -4.83
C VAL A 167 -1.44 9.93 -3.69
N GLN A 168 -2.57 9.90 -2.99
CA GLN A 168 -2.81 10.77 -1.83
C GLN A 168 -1.81 10.53 -0.69
N ALA A 169 -1.41 9.27 -0.46
CA ALA A 169 -0.41 8.96 0.55
C ALA A 169 1.00 9.43 0.16
N ILE A 170 1.36 9.31 -1.12
CA ILE A 170 2.62 9.85 -1.64
C ILE A 170 2.64 11.37 -1.48
N GLU A 171 1.57 12.07 -1.87
CA GLU A 171 1.45 13.53 -1.69
C GLU A 171 1.64 13.94 -0.23
N ASP A 172 0.88 13.34 0.68
CA ASP A 172 0.92 13.70 2.11
C ASP A 172 2.31 13.49 2.75
N VAL A 173 3.01 12.41 2.38
CA VAL A 173 4.30 12.04 3.01
C VAL A 173 5.50 12.73 2.33
N THR A 174 5.38 13.04 1.05
CA THR A 174 6.53 13.47 0.23
C THR A 174 6.40 14.88 -0.32
N GLY A 175 5.18 15.40 -0.52
CA GLY A 175 4.92 16.63 -1.26
C GLY A 175 5.09 16.50 -2.78
N LEU A 176 5.43 15.31 -3.29
CA LEU A 176 5.53 15.05 -4.73
C LEU A 176 4.15 15.08 -5.39
N GLN A 177 4.11 15.16 -6.73
CA GLN A 177 2.87 15.23 -7.53
C GLN A 177 2.72 13.96 -8.38
N PRO A 178 2.33 12.82 -7.76
CA PRO A 178 2.15 11.56 -8.47
C PRO A 178 0.94 11.60 -9.41
N GLN A 179 1.03 10.86 -10.50
CA GLN A 179 -0.04 10.73 -11.50
C GLN A 179 -0.41 9.27 -11.70
N ILE A 180 -1.68 9.01 -12.00
CA ILE A 180 -2.17 7.66 -12.28
C ILE A 180 -2.13 7.39 -13.78
N LYS A 181 -1.44 6.33 -14.19
CA LYS A 181 -1.54 5.75 -15.53
C LYS A 181 -2.46 4.53 -15.47
N TRP A 182 -3.60 4.64 -16.16
CA TRP A 182 -4.61 3.58 -16.17
C TRP A 182 -4.02 2.24 -16.64
N PRO A 183 -4.44 1.11 -16.05
CA PRO A 183 -5.37 1.02 -14.92
C PRO A 183 -4.68 1.04 -13.54
N ASN A 184 -3.37 0.83 -13.47
CA ASN A 184 -2.76 0.28 -12.26
C ASN A 184 -1.33 0.77 -11.95
N ASP A 185 -0.83 1.76 -12.69
CA ASP A 185 0.52 2.28 -12.52
C ASP A 185 0.49 3.70 -11.94
N ILE A 186 1.42 4.01 -11.05
CA ILE A 186 1.63 5.37 -10.54
C ILE A 186 2.97 5.87 -11.03
N LEU A 187 2.96 7.09 -11.57
CA LEU A 187 4.10 7.74 -12.18
C LEU A 187 4.46 9.01 -11.43
N ILE A 188 5.74 9.37 -11.47
CA ILE A 188 6.26 10.71 -11.14
C ILE A 188 7.13 11.12 -12.32
N ASP A 189 6.88 12.31 -12.88
CA ASP A 189 7.58 12.81 -14.07
C ASP A 189 7.64 11.79 -15.22
N GLY A 190 6.53 11.06 -15.42
CA GLY A 190 6.39 10.04 -16.46
C GLY A 190 7.07 8.70 -16.17
N LYS A 191 7.82 8.57 -15.06
CA LYS A 191 8.50 7.34 -14.65
C LYS A 191 7.72 6.58 -13.59
N LYS A 192 7.72 5.25 -13.68
CA LYS A 192 6.95 4.38 -12.79
C LYS A 192 7.57 4.28 -11.40
N VAL A 193 6.75 4.50 -10.38
CA VAL A 193 7.11 4.33 -8.96
C VAL A 193 6.31 3.24 -8.26
N THR A 194 5.07 3.00 -8.68
CA THR A 194 4.19 1.97 -8.09
C THR A 194 3.52 1.14 -9.17
N GLY A 195 3.38 -0.15 -8.90
CA GLY A 195 2.48 -1.06 -9.62
C GLY A 195 1.45 -1.65 -8.66
N ILE A 196 0.19 -1.68 -9.09
CA ILE A 196 -0.91 -2.30 -8.35
C ILE A 196 -1.38 -3.55 -9.10
N LEU A 197 -1.62 -4.64 -8.37
CA LEU A 197 -2.15 -5.89 -8.87
C LEU A 197 -3.33 -6.32 -8.00
N THR A 198 -4.51 -6.40 -8.60
CA THR A 198 -5.72 -6.82 -7.90
C THR A 198 -6.15 -8.18 -8.43
N GLU A 199 -6.26 -9.16 -7.54
CA GLU A 199 -6.71 -10.52 -7.85
C GLU A 199 -7.96 -10.84 -7.03
N LEU A 200 -8.89 -11.56 -7.66
CA LEU A 200 -10.18 -11.89 -7.10
C LEU A 200 -10.24 -13.37 -6.72
N GLN A 201 -10.66 -13.67 -5.49
CA GLN A 201 -11.19 -14.98 -5.13
C GLN A 201 -12.70 -14.83 -4.96
N ALA A 202 -13.48 -15.47 -5.85
CA ALA A 202 -14.93 -15.38 -5.84
C ALA A 202 -15.57 -16.75 -6.07
N GLU A 203 -16.76 -16.91 -5.50
CA GLU A 203 -17.74 -17.92 -5.91
C GLU A 203 -18.68 -17.30 -6.98
N SER A 204 -19.55 -18.11 -7.58
CA SER A 204 -20.36 -17.72 -8.74
C SER A 204 -21.19 -16.43 -8.56
N ASP A 205 -21.58 -16.07 -7.33
CA ASP A 205 -22.49 -14.97 -7.02
C ASP A 205 -21.91 -13.88 -6.09
N LYS A 206 -20.74 -14.11 -5.47
CA LYS A 206 -20.17 -13.19 -4.47
C LYS A 206 -18.63 -13.18 -4.47
N ILE A 207 -18.09 -12.03 -4.11
CA ILE A 207 -16.66 -11.88 -3.80
C ILE A 207 -16.38 -12.53 -2.44
N ASN A 208 -15.47 -13.51 -2.39
CA ASN A 208 -14.98 -14.07 -1.13
C ASN A 208 -13.82 -13.22 -0.57
N SER A 209 -12.89 -12.82 -1.44
CA SER A 209 -11.83 -11.88 -1.11
C SER A 209 -11.31 -11.17 -2.37
N ILE A 210 -10.82 -9.95 -2.18
CA ILE A 210 -10.00 -9.22 -3.15
C ILE A 210 -8.62 -9.06 -2.54
N ILE A 211 -7.58 -9.46 -3.26
CA ILE A 211 -6.20 -9.37 -2.80
C ILE A 211 -5.50 -8.32 -3.64
N ILE A 212 -5.12 -7.23 -2.98
CA ILE A 212 -4.56 -6.04 -3.61
C ILE A 212 -3.06 -5.99 -3.30
N GLY A 213 -2.25 -6.43 -4.26
CA GLY A 213 -0.80 -6.29 -4.27
C GLY A 213 -0.39 -4.87 -4.66
N ILE A 214 0.50 -4.28 -3.87
CA ILE A 214 1.07 -2.95 -4.08
C ILE A 214 2.59 -3.08 -3.98
N GLY A 215 3.26 -2.89 -5.11
CA GLY A 215 4.72 -2.80 -5.17
C GLY A 215 5.14 -1.36 -5.39
N MET A 216 5.98 -0.82 -4.51
CA MET A 216 6.39 0.59 -4.55
C MET A 216 7.89 0.78 -4.38
N ASN A 217 8.49 1.53 -5.30
CA ASN A 217 9.89 1.92 -5.25
C ASN A 217 10.06 3.13 -4.34
N VAL A 218 10.62 2.95 -3.14
CA VAL A 218 10.69 4.04 -2.15
C VAL A 218 12.08 4.66 -2.08
N ASN A 219 13.06 3.91 -1.60
CA ASN A 219 14.41 4.37 -1.27
C ASN A 219 15.50 3.83 -2.21
N HIS A 220 15.12 3.41 -3.43
CA HIS A 220 16.07 2.91 -4.41
C HIS A 220 16.94 4.05 -4.95
N SER A 221 18.25 3.82 -5.09
CA SER A 221 19.11 4.64 -5.96
C SER A 221 18.95 4.21 -7.42
N ILE A 222 19.45 5.02 -8.35
CA ILE A 222 19.37 4.70 -9.79
C ILE A 222 20.07 3.37 -10.13
N ASP A 223 21.15 3.06 -9.43
CA ASP A 223 21.94 1.84 -9.66
C ASP A 223 21.23 0.56 -9.22
N HIS A 224 20.22 0.66 -8.34
CA HIS A 224 19.40 -0.47 -7.93
C HIS A 224 18.40 -0.93 -9.00
N PHE A 225 18.17 -0.12 -10.04
CA PHE A 225 17.32 -0.54 -11.16
C PHE A 225 18.14 -1.29 -12.21
N PRO A 226 17.63 -2.40 -12.77
CA PRO A 226 18.19 -3.03 -13.97
C PRO A 226 18.27 -2.04 -15.13
N ASP A 227 19.31 -2.17 -15.96
CA ASP A 227 19.60 -1.24 -17.07
C ASP A 227 18.40 -1.05 -18.01
N GLU A 228 17.62 -2.11 -18.23
CA GLU A 228 16.48 -2.14 -19.13
C GLU A 228 15.33 -1.22 -18.66
N ILE A 229 15.22 -0.97 -17.35
CA ILE A 229 14.10 -0.20 -16.77
C ILE A 229 14.53 1.15 -16.18
N ARG A 230 15.82 1.46 -16.11
CA ARG A 230 16.37 2.71 -15.54
C ARG A 230 15.75 3.99 -16.13
N GLN A 231 15.34 3.97 -17.40
CA GLN A 231 14.74 5.13 -18.07
C GLN A 231 13.24 5.29 -17.80
N ILE A 232 12.57 4.21 -17.40
CA ILE A 232 11.10 4.16 -17.26
C ILE A 232 10.62 3.96 -15.83
N ALA A 233 11.53 3.72 -14.88
CA ALA A 233 11.26 3.55 -13.46
C ALA A 233 12.03 4.59 -12.62
N THR A 234 11.45 4.94 -11.47
CA THR A 234 12.09 5.82 -10.47
C THR A 234 11.70 5.37 -9.06
N SER A 235 12.20 6.08 -8.04
CA SER A 235 11.85 5.89 -6.63
C SER A 235 11.45 7.21 -5.99
N LEU A 236 10.61 7.15 -4.95
CA LEU A 236 10.19 8.36 -4.22
C LEU A 236 11.38 9.16 -3.67
N SER A 237 12.44 8.49 -3.23
CA SER A 237 13.63 9.15 -2.70
C SER A 237 14.49 9.83 -3.76
N ILE A 238 14.50 9.32 -4.99
CA ILE A 238 15.17 9.97 -6.12
C ILE A 238 14.43 11.27 -6.43
N GLU A 239 13.10 11.20 -6.57
CA GLU A 239 12.28 12.36 -6.95
C GLU A 239 12.19 13.40 -5.82
N LYS A 240 12.17 12.98 -4.54
CA LYS A 240 12.19 13.90 -3.39
C LYS A 240 13.60 14.42 -3.06
N GLY A 241 14.66 13.72 -3.49
CA GLY A 241 16.04 13.99 -3.11
C GLY A 241 16.40 13.61 -1.66
N THR A 242 15.52 12.93 -0.92
CA THR A 242 15.74 12.50 0.47
C THR A 242 15.09 11.15 0.74
N ARG A 243 15.60 10.38 1.73
CA ARG A 243 14.98 9.10 2.12
C ARG A 243 13.58 9.31 2.71
N ILE A 244 12.70 8.35 2.44
CA ILE A 244 11.32 8.33 2.93
C ILE A 244 11.18 7.23 3.99
N SER A 245 10.42 7.51 5.05
CA SER A 245 10.01 6.46 5.99
C SER A 245 9.01 5.52 5.32
N ARG A 246 9.40 4.26 5.10
CA ARG A 246 8.52 3.25 4.48
C ARG A 246 7.33 2.92 5.37
N SER A 247 7.54 2.77 6.68
CA SER A 247 6.45 2.52 7.63
C SER A 247 5.41 3.64 7.64
N LYS A 248 5.83 4.92 7.64
CA LYS A 248 4.89 6.05 7.60
C LYS A 248 4.09 6.06 6.31
N LEU A 249 4.73 5.75 5.18
CA LEU A 249 4.04 5.66 3.90
C LEU A 249 3.01 4.52 3.87
N VAL A 250 3.35 3.33 4.39
CA VAL A 250 2.38 2.22 4.55
C VAL A 250 1.20 2.66 5.42
N GLN A 251 1.45 3.29 6.57
CA GLN A 251 0.39 3.79 7.46
C GLN A 251 -0.56 4.72 6.72
N THR A 252 -0.02 5.72 6.02
CA THR A 252 -0.83 6.70 5.29
C THR A 252 -1.58 6.05 4.13
N VAL A 253 -1.00 5.09 3.40
CA VAL A 253 -1.72 4.32 2.37
C VAL A 253 -2.92 3.59 2.99
N LEU A 254 -2.74 2.92 4.12
CA LEU A 254 -3.83 2.20 4.80
C LEU A 254 -4.93 3.15 5.31
N GLU A 255 -4.55 4.30 5.87
CA GLU A 255 -5.49 5.33 6.33
C GLU A 255 -6.32 5.90 5.17
N LYS A 256 -5.67 6.26 4.06
CA LYS A 256 -6.36 6.73 2.84
C LYS A 256 -7.26 5.63 2.26
N MET A 257 -6.76 4.40 2.19
CA MET A 257 -7.52 3.26 1.68
C MET A 257 -8.77 3.00 2.52
N GLU A 258 -8.68 3.05 3.86
CA GLU A 258 -9.84 2.81 4.74
C GLU A 258 -10.90 3.92 4.60
N SER A 259 -10.46 5.18 4.49
CA SER A 259 -11.35 6.32 4.24
C SER A 259 -12.04 6.22 2.89
N LEU A 260 -11.30 5.92 1.82
CA LEU A 260 -11.83 5.81 0.46
C LEU A 260 -12.74 4.60 0.30
N TYR A 261 -12.39 3.48 0.93
CA TYR A 261 -13.24 2.30 0.94
C TYR A 261 -14.56 2.57 1.67
N SER A 262 -14.52 3.27 2.81
CA SER A 262 -15.73 3.68 3.52
C SER A 262 -16.61 4.62 2.69
N LEU A 263 -16.00 5.58 1.99
CA LEU A 263 -16.69 6.48 1.07
C LEU A 263 -17.35 5.70 -0.08
N TYR A 264 -16.61 4.77 -0.69
CA TYR A 264 -17.10 3.92 -1.77
C TYR A 264 -18.29 3.06 -1.34
N MET A 265 -18.24 2.45 -0.16
CA MET A 265 -19.35 1.64 0.37
C MET A 265 -20.61 2.47 0.66
N LYS A 266 -20.44 3.76 0.99
CA LYS A 266 -21.54 4.67 1.34
C LYS A 266 -22.15 5.36 0.12
N GLU A 267 -21.32 5.81 -0.82
CA GLU A 267 -21.70 6.74 -1.89
C GLU A 267 -21.47 6.15 -3.30
N GLY A 268 -20.98 4.92 -3.39
CA GLY A 268 -20.68 4.25 -4.65
C GLY A 268 -19.38 4.74 -5.30
N PHE A 269 -19.20 4.43 -6.59
CA PHE A 269 -17.93 4.66 -7.28
C PHE A 269 -17.73 6.10 -7.77
N ILE A 270 -18.79 6.91 -7.87
CA ILE A 270 -18.72 8.25 -8.49
C ILE A 270 -17.69 9.17 -7.79
N PRO A 271 -17.65 9.28 -6.45
CA PRO A 271 -16.63 10.12 -5.80
C PRO A 271 -15.20 9.63 -6.06
N ILE A 272 -15.00 8.31 -6.08
CA ILE A 272 -13.69 7.71 -6.38
C ILE A 272 -13.29 7.98 -7.82
N LYS A 273 -14.23 7.86 -8.76
CA LYS A 273 -14.01 8.18 -10.17
C LYS A 273 -13.51 9.61 -10.33
N LEU A 274 -14.18 10.59 -9.72
CA LEU A 274 -13.79 12.00 -9.84
C LEU A 274 -12.37 12.25 -9.30
N LEU A 275 -12.05 11.67 -8.15
CA LEU A 275 -10.69 11.71 -7.59
C LEU A 275 -9.67 11.04 -8.52
N TRP A 276 -10.00 9.85 -9.04
CA TRP A 276 -9.12 9.13 -9.93
C TRP A 276 -8.86 9.93 -11.22
N GLU A 277 -9.91 10.52 -11.81
CA GLU A 277 -9.81 11.33 -13.02
C GLU A 277 -8.98 12.60 -12.80
N SER A 278 -9.00 13.21 -11.61
CA SER A 278 -8.15 14.37 -11.31
C SER A 278 -6.64 14.05 -11.24
N TYR A 279 -6.27 12.79 -10.96
CA TYR A 279 -4.87 12.34 -10.96
C TYR A 279 -4.44 11.69 -12.28
N ALA A 280 -5.36 11.45 -13.21
CA ALA A 280 -5.09 10.63 -14.38
C ALA A 280 -4.23 11.37 -15.41
N VAL A 281 -3.06 10.80 -15.75
CA VAL A 281 -2.12 11.41 -16.70
C VAL A 281 -2.63 11.43 -18.15
N SER A 282 -3.56 10.52 -18.48
CA SER A 282 -4.02 10.26 -19.84
C SER A 282 -5.22 11.08 -20.27
N ILE A 283 -6.04 11.60 -19.33
CA ILE A 283 -7.33 12.22 -19.67
C ILE A 283 -7.11 13.48 -20.51
N GLY A 284 -7.90 13.62 -21.58
CA GLY A 284 -7.82 14.71 -22.53
C GLY A 284 -6.63 14.64 -23.50
N LYS A 285 -5.82 13.58 -23.43
CA LYS A 285 -4.66 13.38 -24.32
C LYS A 285 -4.93 12.29 -25.33
N ARG A 286 -4.21 12.37 -26.45
CA ARG A 286 -4.12 11.27 -27.41
C ARG A 286 -3.25 10.15 -26.83
N ILE A 287 -3.79 8.94 -26.82
CA ILE A 287 -3.15 7.75 -26.25
C ILE A 287 -3.27 6.58 -27.22
N ARG A 288 -2.39 5.59 -27.04
CA ARG A 288 -2.47 4.30 -27.68
C ARG A 288 -2.73 3.23 -26.63
N ALA A 289 -3.83 2.51 -26.78
CA ALA A 289 -4.19 1.35 -25.97
C ALA A 289 -3.87 0.07 -26.72
N ARG A 290 -2.88 -0.70 -26.25
CA ARG A 290 -2.56 -2.02 -26.78
C ARG A 290 -3.34 -3.08 -26.02
N THR A 291 -4.35 -3.65 -26.66
CA THR A 291 -5.19 -4.72 -26.11
C THR A 291 -4.78 -6.08 -26.69
N ILE A 292 -5.33 -7.16 -26.15
CA ILE A 292 -5.16 -8.51 -26.72
C ILE A 292 -5.77 -8.65 -28.13
N ASN A 293 -6.75 -7.82 -28.47
CA ASN A 293 -7.50 -7.90 -29.73
C ASN A 293 -7.02 -6.88 -30.77
N GLY A 294 -5.94 -6.15 -30.48
CA GLY A 294 -5.41 -5.11 -31.36
C GLY A 294 -5.13 -3.79 -30.64
N THR A 295 -4.78 -2.77 -31.41
CA THR A 295 -4.41 -1.45 -30.92
C THR A 295 -5.49 -0.45 -31.25
N ILE A 296 -5.85 0.40 -30.28
CA ILE A 296 -6.79 1.50 -30.45
C ILE A 296 -6.05 2.79 -30.12
N GLU A 297 -6.15 3.78 -31.02
CA GLU A 297 -5.59 5.11 -30.83
C GLU A 297 -6.69 6.16 -30.81
N GLY A 298 -6.57 7.14 -29.92
CA GLY A 298 -7.58 8.17 -29.80
C GLY A 298 -7.42 9.03 -28.54
N THR A 299 -8.38 9.90 -28.30
CA THR A 299 -8.40 10.78 -27.13
C THR A 299 -9.03 10.08 -25.94
N ALA A 300 -8.35 10.07 -24.79
CA ALA A 300 -8.91 9.47 -23.57
C ALA A 300 -9.97 10.39 -22.94
N LEU A 301 -11.22 9.92 -22.86
CA LEU A 301 -12.38 10.68 -22.34
C LEU A 301 -12.66 10.43 -20.85
N GLY A 302 -11.74 9.82 -20.12
CA GLY A 302 -11.93 9.37 -18.74
C GLY A 302 -12.47 7.95 -18.64
N ILE A 303 -13.10 7.62 -17.52
CA ILE A 303 -13.58 6.26 -17.20
C ILE A 303 -15.10 6.19 -17.03
N THR A 304 -15.68 5.01 -17.22
CA THR A 304 -17.10 4.74 -16.91
C THR A 304 -17.31 4.60 -15.39
N GLU A 305 -18.57 4.46 -14.96
CA GLU A 305 -18.91 4.17 -13.56
C GLU A 305 -18.45 2.79 -13.11
N GLU A 306 -18.07 1.91 -14.04
CA GLU A 306 -17.45 0.61 -13.79
C GLU A 306 -15.91 0.68 -13.78
N GLY A 307 -15.32 1.85 -14.09
CA GLY A 307 -13.87 2.03 -14.16
C GLY A 307 -13.24 1.69 -15.52
N VAL A 308 -14.07 1.52 -16.55
CA VAL A 308 -13.63 1.15 -17.92
C VAL A 308 -13.15 2.41 -18.64
N LEU A 309 -11.96 2.36 -19.25
CA LEU A 309 -11.40 3.51 -19.98
C LEU A 309 -12.18 3.77 -21.27
N LYS A 310 -12.48 5.04 -21.54
CA LYS A 310 -13.14 5.50 -22.77
C LYS A 310 -12.12 6.16 -23.69
N ILE A 311 -12.05 5.73 -24.94
CA ILE A 311 -11.20 6.33 -25.98
C ILE A 311 -12.08 6.71 -27.17
N GLU A 312 -12.01 7.95 -27.62
CA GLU A 312 -12.61 8.40 -28.88
C GLU A 312 -11.58 8.36 -30.00
N ASP A 313 -11.83 7.56 -31.04
CA ASP A 313 -10.93 7.45 -32.18
C ASP A 313 -11.05 8.63 -33.16
N GLY A 314 -10.26 8.60 -34.24
CA GLY A 314 -10.26 9.65 -35.27
C GLY A 314 -11.57 9.78 -36.06
N GLU A 315 -12.47 8.80 -35.99
CA GLU A 315 -13.78 8.81 -36.63
C GLU A 315 -14.90 9.26 -35.68
N GLY A 316 -14.58 9.55 -34.41
CA GLY A 316 -15.54 9.94 -33.37
C GLY A 316 -16.21 8.75 -32.69
N THR A 317 -15.74 7.52 -32.90
CA THR A 317 -16.30 6.33 -32.24
C THR A 317 -15.71 6.18 -30.84
N ILE A 318 -16.59 6.00 -29.84
CA ILE A 318 -16.18 5.78 -28.45
C ILE A 318 -15.99 4.29 -28.17
N HIS A 319 -14.75 3.91 -27.91
CA HIS A 319 -14.33 2.57 -27.50
C HIS A 319 -14.27 2.43 -25.98
N ARG A 320 -14.66 1.26 -25.48
CA ARG A 320 -14.60 0.89 -24.05
C ARG A 320 -13.48 -0.14 -23.83
N ILE A 321 -12.44 0.25 -23.09
CA ILE A 321 -11.23 -0.55 -22.88
C ILE A 321 -11.21 -1.11 -21.46
N TYR A 322 -11.32 -2.42 -21.34
CA TYR A 322 -11.34 -3.14 -20.06
C TYR A 322 -9.94 -3.54 -19.57
N SER A 323 -9.00 -3.75 -20.50
CA SER A 323 -7.60 -4.04 -20.20
C SER A 323 -6.73 -3.64 -21.38
N ALA A 324 -5.66 -2.89 -21.12
CA ALA A 324 -4.64 -2.55 -22.11
C ALA A 324 -3.31 -2.21 -21.42
N ASP A 325 -2.23 -2.19 -22.23
CA ASP A 325 -1.03 -1.42 -21.96
C ASP A 325 -1.22 -0.03 -22.59
N ILE A 326 -1.01 1.04 -21.81
CA ILE A 326 -1.28 2.42 -22.23
C ILE A 326 0.03 3.15 -22.49
N GLU A 327 0.15 3.67 -23.71
CA GLU A 327 1.21 4.59 -24.13
C GLU A 327 0.60 6.00 -24.22
N VAL A 328 1.23 6.96 -23.54
CA VAL A 328 0.73 8.34 -23.38
C VAL A 328 1.59 9.29 -24.24
N ASN A 329 0.98 10.34 -24.78
CA ASN A 329 1.61 11.36 -25.63
C ASN A 329 2.09 10.80 -26.99
N ILE A 330 1.17 10.14 -27.71
CA ILE A 330 1.36 9.76 -29.12
C ILE A 330 0.85 10.84 -30.09
#